data_AF-A0A3P6F090-F1
#
_entry.id   AF-A0A3P6F090-F1
#
_cell.length_a   1.000
_cell.length_b   1.000
_cell.length_c   1.000
_cell.angle_alpha   90.00
_cell.angle_beta   90.00
_cell.angle_gamma   90.00
#
_symmetry.space_group_name_H-M   'P 1'
#
loop_
_entity.id
_entity.type
_entity.pdbx_description
1 polymer ?
#
loop_
_entity_poly.entity_id
_entity_poly.type
_entity_poly.pdbx_seq_one_letter_code
_entity_poly.pdbx_strand_id
1 'polypeptide(L)'
;MFTKGLVEVFGEMVDHHPDHYIFYFPFNLDKKHWDGLCVDASSWIITVFDCNTSLRSEASMNFKLKPISEMFPYLMKQVGLRI
;
A
#
# COMPACT_ATOMS: atom_id res chain seq x y z
N MET A 1 -15.70 -5.37 2.05
CA MET A 1 -15.96 -4.19 2.90
C MET A 1 -14.73 -3.99 3.78
N PHE A 2 -14.18 -2.78 3.82
CA PHE A 2 -13.05 -2.45 4.70
C PHE A 2 -13.49 -2.31 6.15
N THR A 3 -12.60 -2.59 7.10
CA THR A 3 -12.89 -2.40 8.52
C THR A 3 -12.99 -0.91 8.84
N LYS A 4 -13.81 -0.55 9.83
CA LYS A 4 -13.99 0.85 10.25
C LYS A 4 -12.66 1.52 10.61
N GLY A 5 -11.82 0.84 11.39
CA GLY A 5 -10.52 1.38 11.80
C GLY A 5 -9.57 1.63 10.62
N LEU A 6 -9.60 0.79 9.57
CA LEU A 6 -8.79 1.04 8.38
C LEU A 6 -9.27 2.29 7.63
N VAL A 7 -10.58 2.45 7.49
CA VAL A 7 -11.18 3.63 6.84
C VAL A 7 -10.89 4.90 7.65
N GLU A 8 -10.97 4.84 8.98
CA GLU A 8 -10.65 5.98 9.87
C GLU A 8 -9.18 6.41 9.72
N VAL A 9 -8.24 5.48 9.82
CA VAL A 9 -6.80 5.77 9.70
C VAL A 9 -6.46 6.41 8.35
N PHE A 10 -6.97 5.85 7.25
CA PHE A 10 -6.70 6.39 5.91
C PHE A 10 -7.48 7.69 5.63
N GLY A 11 -8.69 7.84 6.19
CA GLY A 11 -9.46 9.08 6.09
C GLY A 11 -8.77 10.27 6.75
N GLU A 12 -8.25 10.07 7.97
CA GLU A 12 -7.46 11.10 8.66
C GLU A 12 -6.24 11.51 7.82
N MET A 13 -5.55 10.56 7.17
CA MET A 13 -4.41 10.88 6.32
C MET A 13 -4.81 11.67 5.07
N VAL A 14 -6.00 11.41 4.52
CA VAL A 14 -6.47 12.09 3.30
C VAL A 14 -6.86 13.54 3.57
N ASP A 15 -7.45 13.84 4.73
CA ASP A 15 -7.93 15.19 5.08
C ASP A 15 -6.82 16.23 5.24
N HIS A 16 -5.56 15.83 5.48
CA HIS A 16 -4.47 16.76 5.79
C HIS A 16 -3.63 17.21 4.59
N HIS A 17 -3.67 16.50 3.44
CA HIS A 17 -2.74 16.74 2.31
C HIS A 17 -3.38 16.51 0.92
N PRO A 18 -4.02 17.53 0.32
CA PRO A 18 -4.90 17.34 -0.84
C PRO A 18 -4.23 16.80 -2.12
N ASP A 19 -2.91 16.97 -2.29
CA ASP A 19 -2.29 16.85 -3.62
C ASP A 19 -1.31 15.66 -3.79
N HIS A 20 -0.78 15.09 -2.69
CA HIS A 20 0.21 14.02 -2.75
C HIS A 20 0.03 13.03 -1.61
N TYR A 21 -0.44 11.82 -1.95
CA TYR A 21 -0.67 10.75 -0.98
C TYR A 21 0.33 9.63 -1.19
N ILE A 22 1.37 9.65 -0.36
CA ILE A 22 2.39 8.61 -0.32
C ILE A 22 2.25 7.85 0.99
N PHE A 23 1.93 6.56 0.89
CA PHE A 23 1.73 5.71 2.06
C PHE A 23 2.93 4.80 2.25
N TYR A 24 3.59 4.94 3.39
CA TYR A 24 4.66 4.03 3.81
C TYR A 24 4.15 3.09 4.88
N PHE A 25 4.35 1.79 4.69
CA PHE A 25 4.04 0.82 5.73
C PHE A 25 4.94 -0.42 5.64
N PRO A 26 5.26 -1.05 6.78
CA PRO A 26 6.02 -2.28 6.79
C PRO A 26 5.16 -3.44 6.29
N PHE A 27 5.75 -4.31 5.47
CA PHE A 27 5.10 -5.48 4.91
C PHE A 27 5.83 -6.72 5.35
N ASN A 28 5.17 -7.52 6.18
CA ASN A 28 5.73 -8.77 6.63
C ASN A 28 5.40 -9.89 5.65
N LEU A 29 6.40 -10.28 4.87
CA LEU A 29 6.30 -11.41 3.98
C LEU A 29 6.42 -12.73 4.73
N ASP A 30 5.28 -13.42 4.81
CA ASP A 30 5.16 -14.77 5.38
C ASP A 30 5.75 -14.92 6.79
N LYS A 31 5.72 -13.83 7.58
CA LYS A 31 6.21 -13.76 8.98
C LYS A 31 7.72 -13.98 9.13
N LYS A 32 8.50 -13.87 8.05
CA LYS A 32 9.94 -14.19 8.04
C LYS A 32 10.82 -13.04 7.59
N HIS A 33 10.29 -12.15 6.74
CA HIS A 33 11.05 -11.08 6.12
C HIS A 33 10.22 -9.80 6.13
N TRP A 34 10.84 -8.68 6.48
CA TRP A 34 10.19 -7.39 6.53
C TRP A 34 10.68 -6.53 5.37
N ASP A 35 9.75 -6.14 4.52
CA ASP A 35 9.98 -5.16 3.46
C ASP A 35 9.32 -3.84 3.82
N GLY A 36 9.86 -2.75 3.28
CA GLY A 36 9.14 -1.47 3.25
C GLY A 36 8.29 -1.39 1.99
N LEU A 37 7.04 -0.95 2.10
CA LEU A 37 6.23 -0.57 0.94
C LEU A 37 6.02 0.94 0.92
N CYS A 38 6.04 1.49 -0.30
CA CYS A 38 5.63 2.84 -0.62
C CYS A 38 4.54 2.75 -1.68
N VAL A 39 3.33 3.20 -1.35
CA VAL A 39 2.24 3.34 -2.32
C VAL A 39 2.10 4.82 -2.65
N ASP A 40 2.51 5.20 -3.86
CA ASP A 40 2.23 6.51 -4.42
C ASP A 40 0.85 6.45 -5.10
N ALA A 41 -0.16 7.05 -4.46
CA ALA A 41 -1.52 7.05 -5.00
C ALA A 41 -1.74 8.09 -6.10
N SER A 42 -0.78 9.02 -6.31
CA SER A 42 -0.82 9.98 -7.41
C SER A 42 -0.42 9.31 -8.73
N SER A 43 0.52 8.36 -8.69
CA SER A 43 0.95 7.58 -9.87
C SER A 43 0.46 6.13 -9.91
N TRP A 44 -0.20 5.65 -8.84
CA TRP A 44 -0.57 4.25 -8.63
C TRP A 44 0.60 3.28 -8.73
N ILE A 45 1.76 3.69 -8.19
CA ILE A 45 2.98 2.87 -8.17
C ILE A 45 3.19 2.34 -6.76
N ILE A 46 3.48 1.04 -6.67
CA ILE A 46 3.97 0.40 -5.45
C ILE A 46 5.47 0.20 -5.60
N THR A 47 6.26 0.86 -4.76
CA THR A 47 7.70 0.62 -4.64
C THR A 47 7.98 -0.27 -3.44
N VAL A 48 8.80 -1.30 -3.65
CA VAL A 48 9.23 -2.25 -2.61
C VAL A 48 10.67 -1.93 -2.21
N PHE A 49 10.89 -1.69 -0.92
CA PHE A 49 12.20 -1.58 -0.32
C PHE A 49 12.57 -2.92 0.32
N ASP A 50 13.27 -3.77 -0.45
CA ASP A 50 13.73 -5.08 -0.02
C ASP A 50 15.26 -5.04 0.24
N CYS A 51 15.67 -5.32 1.47
CA CYS A 51 17.08 -5.33 1.86
C CYS A 51 17.82 -6.62 1.45
N ASN A 52 17.09 -7.64 0.96
CA ASN A 52 17.64 -8.90 0.50
C ASN A 52 16.84 -9.49 -0.67
N THR A 53 17.02 -8.87 -1.84
CA THR A 53 16.38 -9.26 -3.10
C THR A 53 16.73 -10.68 -3.59
N SER A 54 17.72 -11.34 -2.98
CA SER A 54 18.03 -12.75 -3.29
C SER A 54 17.01 -13.73 -2.72
N LEU A 55 16.20 -13.32 -1.73
CA LEU A 55 15.24 -14.20 -1.07
C LEU A 55 14.04 -14.53 -1.96
N ARG A 56 13.67 -13.65 -2.89
CA ARG A 56 12.49 -13.80 -3.75
C ARG A 56 12.67 -13.17 -5.12
N SER A 57 12.04 -13.79 -6.11
CA SER A 57 11.93 -13.19 -7.45
C SER A 57 10.86 -12.10 -7.49
N GLU A 58 11.00 -11.19 -8.44
CA GLU A 58 10.00 -10.15 -8.74
C GLU A 58 8.61 -10.74 -9.03
N ALA A 59 8.54 -11.88 -9.72
CA ALA A 59 7.28 -12.56 -10.00
C ALA A 59 6.57 -13.03 -8.70
N SER A 60 7.33 -13.55 -7.74
CA SER A 60 6.80 -13.93 -6.43
C SER A 60 6.31 -12.72 -5.64
N MET A 61 7.07 -11.62 -5.68
CA MET A 61 6.69 -10.37 -5.04
C MET A 61 5.40 -9.79 -5.63
N ASN A 62 5.29 -9.74 -6.96
CA ASN A 62 4.09 -9.29 -7.64
C ASN A 62 2.85 -10.09 -7.25
N PHE A 63 2.97 -11.42 -7.18
CA PHE A 63 1.86 -12.27 -6.72
C PHE A 63 1.41 -11.94 -5.29
N LYS A 64 2.37 -11.66 -4.38
CA LYS A 64 2.08 -11.29 -2.98
C LYS A 64 1.46 -9.90 -2.85
N LEU A 65 1.83 -8.96 -3.72
CA LEU A 65 1.33 -7.58 -3.70
C LEU A 65 0.00 -7.40 -4.45
N LYS A 66 -0.39 -8.35 -5.31
CA LYS A 66 -1.64 -8.29 -6.08
C LYS A 66 -2.88 -7.93 -5.25
N PRO A 67 -3.13 -8.53 -4.07
CA PRO A 67 -4.28 -8.14 -3.25
C PRO A 67 -4.22 -6.68 -2.81
N ILE A 68 -3.02 -6.15 -2.51
CA ILE A 68 -2.84 -4.75 -2.12
C ILE A 68 -3.13 -3.85 -3.32
N SER A 69 -2.52 -4.10 -4.48
CA SER A 69 -2.73 -3.28 -5.68
C SER A 69 -4.17 -3.26 -6.16
N GLU A 70 -4.90 -4.38 -6.02
CA GLU A 70 -6.31 -4.45 -6.41
C GLU A 70 -7.23 -3.78 -5.38
N MET A 71 -6.88 -3.82 -4.11
CA MET A 71 -7.72 -3.33 -3.01
C MET A 71 -7.53 -1.83 -2.74
N PHE A 72 -6.31 -1.32 -2.84
CA PHE A 72 -5.94 0.04 -2.42
C PHE A 72 -6.77 1.13 -3.13
N PRO A 73 -7.01 1.08 -4.45
CA PRO A 73 -7.84 2.09 -5.12
C PRO A 73 -9.26 2.18 -4.54
N TYR A 74 -9.86 1.05 -4.19
CA TYR A 74 -11.19 1.04 -3.57
C TYR A 74 -11.18 1.61 -2.15
N LEU A 75 -10.11 1.39 -1.38
CA LEU A 75 -9.94 2.00 -0.07
C LEU A 75 -9.85 3.52 -0.21
N MET A 76 -8.99 3.99 -1.11
CA MET A 76 -8.79 5.42 -1.38
C MET A 76 -10.08 6.12 -1.82
N LYS A 77 -10.84 5.48 -2.72
CA LYS A 77 -12.16 5.98 -3.13
C LYS A 77 -13.13 6.08 -1.95
N GLN A 78 -13.11 5.11 -1.05
CA GLN A 78 -14.00 5.10 0.12
C GLN A 78 -13.65 6.20 1.12
N VAL A 79 -12.38 6.57 1.26
CA VAL A 79 -11.94 7.66 2.15
C VAL A 79 -11.98 9.05 1.48
N GLY A 80 -12.59 9.15 0.29
CA GLY A 80 -12.84 10.43 -0.37
C GLY A 80 -11.73 10.90 -1.30
N LEU A 81 -10.69 10.09 -1.54
CA LEU A 81 -9.69 10.42 -2.55
C LEU A 81 -10.36 10.39 -3.93
N ARG A 82 -10.26 11.51 -4.65
CA ARG A 82 -10.70 11.60 -6.03
C ARG A 82 -9.62 11.02 -6.92
N ILE A 83 -9.94 9.89 -7.56
CA ILE A 83 -9.10 9.18 -8.52
C ILE A 83 -9.45 9.65 -9.93
#